data_AF-A0A3M1UHD9-F1
#
_entry.id   AF-A0A3M1UHD9-F1
#
_cell.length_a   1.000
_cell.length_b   1.000
_cell.length_c   1.000
_cell.angle_alpha   90.00
_cell.angle_beta   90.00
_cell.angle_gamma   90.00
#
_symmetry.space_group_name_H-M   'P 1'
#
loop_
_entity.id
_entity.type
_entity.pdbx_description
1 polymer ?
#
loop_
_entity_poly.entity_id
_entity_poly.type
_entity_poly.pdbx_seq_one_letter_code
_entity_poly.pdbx_strand_id
1 'polypeptide(L)' 'MIMKVLNFGDLDSIPTHACEAHRSGDWIVFRCAECPDYERRINWRTGEVKVRNSSEVLHSGTYLPYQLERVSCN' A
#
# COMPACT_ATOMS: atom_id res chain seq x y z
N MET A 1 3.67 15.26 32.62
CA MET A 1 3.39 15.13 31.17
C MET A 1 4.72 14.86 30.49
N ILE A 2 5.01 13.62 30.12
CA ILE A 2 6.29 13.23 29.50
C ILE A 2 6.20 13.43 27.99
N MET A 3 6.94 14.40 27.46
CA MET A 3 7.14 14.56 26.02
C MET A 3 8.06 13.43 25.54
N LYS A 4 7.51 12.51 24.75
CA LYS A 4 8.28 11.47 24.05
C LYS A 4 8.99 12.16 22.87
N VAL A 5 10.26 12.46 23.05
CA VAL A 5 11.14 12.89 21.95
C VAL A 5 11.23 11.72 20.97
N LEU A 6 10.67 11.89 19.76
CA LEU A 6 10.79 10.91 18.69
C LEU A 6 12.22 11.00 18.15
N ASN A 7 13.09 10.08 18.56
CA ASN A 7 14.40 9.89 17.94
C ASN A 7 14.19 9.27 16.56
N PHE A 8 14.50 10.01 15.50
CA PHE A 8 14.42 9.56 14.10
C PHE A 8 15.60 8.64 13.70
N GLY A 9 16.40 8.18 14.66
CA GLY A 9 17.65 7.45 14.43
C GLY A 9 17.53 5.91 14.38
N ASP A 10 16.37 5.34 14.74
CA ASP A 10 16.14 3.87 14.78
C ASP A 10 15.18 3.39 13.66
N LEU A 11 15.08 4.13 12.55
CA LEU A 11 14.32 3.69 11.36
C LEU A 11 15.13 2.76 10.44
N ASP A 12 16.21 2.17 10.95
CA ASP A 12 17.00 1.20 10.24
C ASP A 12 16.21 -0.11 10.13
N SER A 13 15.43 -0.15 9.05
CA SER A 13 14.89 -1.33 8.36
C SER A 13 13.61 -1.95 8.95
N ILE A 14 12.51 -1.20 9.05
CA ILE A 14 11.20 -1.88 9.05
C ILE A 14 11.13 -2.72 7.76
N PRO A 15 10.98 -4.06 7.85
CA PRO A 15 10.90 -4.89 6.67
C PRO A 15 9.79 -4.39 5.75
N THR A 16 10.11 -4.22 4.48
CA THR A 16 9.17 -3.70 3.47
C THR A 16 8.91 -4.77 2.43
N HIS A 17 7.65 -5.18 2.28
CA HIS A 17 7.25 -6.14 1.26
C HIS A 17 6.60 -5.43 0.07
N ALA A 18 6.96 -5.88 -1.13
CA ALA A 18 6.31 -5.45 -2.36
C ALA A 18 4.93 -6.11 -2.48
N CYS A 19 3.94 -5.31 -2.84
CA CYS A 19 2.57 -5.76 -3.08
C CYS A 19 2.23 -5.64 -4.55
N GLU A 20 1.61 -6.68 -5.08
CA GLU A 20 0.99 -6.66 -6.40
C GLU A 20 -0.41 -6.07 -6.28
N ALA A 21 -0.75 -5.18 -7.21
CA ALA A 21 -2.04 -4.51 -7.24
C ALA A 21 -2.80 -4.85 -8.53
N HIS A 22 -4.07 -5.21 -8.40
CA HIS A 22 -4.98 -5.37 -9.53
C HIS A 22 -6.33 -4.73 -9.23
N ARG A 23 -7.08 -4.43 -10.29
CA ARG A 23 -8.42 -3.86 -10.16
C ARG A 23 -9.49 -4.95 -10.26
N SER A 24 -10.43 -4.92 -9.33
CA SER A 24 -11.63 -5.75 -9.30
C SER A 24 -12.86 -4.85 -9.11
N GLY A 25 -13.47 -4.47 -10.23
CA GLY A 25 -14.57 -3.50 -10.27
C GLY A 25 -14.14 -2.12 -9.78
N ASP A 26 -14.78 -1.66 -8.70
CA ASP A 26 -14.45 -0.39 -8.03
C ASP A 26 -13.33 -0.50 -6.99
N TRP A 27 -12.80 -1.71 -6.76
CA TRP A 27 -11.74 -1.97 -5.79
C TRP A 27 -10.38 -2.16 -6.45
N ILE A 28 -9.36 -1.52 -5.91
CA ILE A 28 -7.95 -1.83 -6.14
C ILE A 28 -7.53 -2.76 -5.00
N VAL A 29 -7.11 -3.98 -5.34
CA VAL A 29 -6.75 -5.03 -4.39
C VAL A 29 -5.24 -5.21 -4.42
N PHE A 30 -4.62 -5.06 -3.26
CA PHE A 30 -3.20 -5.28 -3.02
C PHE A 30 -3.01 -6.59 -2.28
N ARG A 31 -2.12 -7.44 -2.79
CA ARG A 31 -1.72 -8.71 -2.15
C ARG A 31 -0.20 -8.77 -2.05
N CYS A 32 0.29 -9.41 -1.00
CA CYS A 32 1.70 -9.63 -0.77
C CYS A 32 2.03 -11.11 -0.97
N ALA A 33 3.08 -11.42 -1.72
CA ALA A 33 3.51 -12.80 -1.93
C ALA A 33 4.07 -13.43 -0.63
N GLU A 34 4.66 -12.62 0.24
CA GLU A 34 5.28 -13.04 1.50
C GLU A 34 4.28 -13.12 2.66
N CYS A 35 3.12 -12.46 2.53
CA CYS A 35 2.06 -12.44 3.54
C CYS A 35 0.75 -12.96 2.93
N PRO A 36 0.52 -14.29 2.90
CA PRO A 36 -0.61 -14.89 2.19
C PRO A 36 -1.98 -14.47 2.73
N ASP A 37 -2.04 -14.06 4.00
CA ASP A 37 -3.27 -13.61 4.64
C ASP A 37 -3.44 -12.08 4.63
N TYR A 38 -2.47 -11.32 4.07
CA TYR A 38 -2.56 -9.88 3.92
C TYR A 38 -3.34 -9.52 2.66
N GLU A 39 -4.35 -8.67 2.82
CA GLU A 39 -5.03 -8.05 1.69
C GLU A 39 -5.45 -6.63 2.04
N ARG A 40 -5.02 -5.65 1.23
CA ARG A 40 -5.52 -4.27 1.32
C ARG A 40 -6.39 -3.99 0.10
N ARG A 41 -7.59 -3.45 0.32
CA ARG A 41 -8.50 -3.01 -0.74
C ARG A 41 -8.75 -1.53 -0.60
N ILE A 42 -8.71 -0.82 -1.72
CA ILE A 42 -9.03 0.61 -1.80
C ILE A 42 -10.12 0.77 -2.87
N ASN A 43 -11.29 1.28 -2.49
CA ASN A 43 -12.31 1.64 -3.46
C ASN A 43 -11.93 2.96 -4.10
N TRP A 44 -11.56 2.95 -5.39
CA TRP A 44 -11.05 4.16 -6.05
C TRP A 44 -12.14 5.22 -6.28
N ARG A 45 -13.42 4.83 -6.22
CA ARG A 45 -14.56 5.75 -6.40
C ARG A 45 -14.94 6.44 -5.10
N THR A 46 -14.93 5.72 -3.98
CA THR A 46 -15.38 6.24 -2.67
C THR A 46 -14.23 6.62 -1.74
N GLY A 47 -13.01 6.14 -2.01
CA GLY A 47 -11.87 6.25 -1.10
C GLY A 47 -11.90 5.26 0.07
N GLU A 48 -12.90 4.37 0.16
CA GLU A 48 -13.03 3.39 1.25
C GLU A 48 -11.83 2.43 1.26
N VAL A 49 -11.22 2.22 2.43
CA VAL A 49 -10.09 1.31 2.61
C VAL A 49 -10.47 0.16 3.53
N LYS A 50 -10.18 -1.08 3.10
CA LYS A 50 -10.30 -2.28 3.93
C LYS A 50 -8.95 -2.98 3.99
N VAL A 51 -8.54 -3.39 5.18
CA VAL A 51 -7.32 -4.15 5.38
C VAL A 51 -7.67 -5.43 6.11
N ARG A 52 -7.26 -6.57 5.57
CA ARG A 52 -7.29 -7.87 6.22
C ARG A 52 -5.87 -8.18 6.68
N ASN A 53 -5.75 -8.44 7.99
CA ASN A 53 -4.51 -8.74 8.71
C ASN A 53 -3.44 -7.65 8.56
N SER A 54 -3.31 -6.80 9.58
CA SER A 54 -2.20 -5.85 9.69
C SER A 54 -1.00 -6.53 10.36
N SER A 55 0.14 -6.53 9.70
CA SER A 55 1.43 -6.94 10.30
C SER A 55 2.29 -5.72 10.63
N GLU A 56 3.35 -5.92 11.42
CA GLU A 56 4.38 -4.90 11.70
C GLU A 56 5.31 -4.61 10.49
N VAL A 57 5.13 -5.35 9.38
CA VAL A 57 5.81 -5.13 8.10
C VAL A 57 5.15 -4.02 7.28
N LEU A 58 5.97 -3.18 6.64
CA LEU A 58 5.52 -2.15 5.72
C LEU A 58 5.14 -2.76 4.37
N HIS A 59 3.88 -2.58 3.96
CA HIS A 59 3.39 -3.05 2.67
C HIS A 59 3.33 -1.91 1.66
N SER A 60 4.12 -2.02 0.59
CA SER A 60 4.23 -1.00 -0.46
C SER A 60 3.84 -1.58 -1.82
N GLY A 61 3.06 -0.84 -2.60
CA GLY A 61 2.67 -1.24 -3.94
C GLY A 61 1.96 -0.10 -4.67
N THR A 62 2.07 -0.11 -5.99
CA THR A 62 1.49 0.92 -6.86
C THR A 62 0.49 0.29 -7.81
N TYR A 63 -0.64 0.97 -8.02
CA TYR A 63 -1.58 0.66 -9.09
C TYR A 63 -1.63 1.85 -10.06
N LEU A 64 -1.21 1.62 -11.31
CA LEU A 64 -1.32 2.59 -12.39
C LEU A 64 -2.49 2.18 -13.30
N PRO A 65 -3.53 3.02 -13.46
CA PRO A 65 -4.55 2.74 -14.46
C PRO A 65 -3.92 2.87 -15.85
N TYR A 66 -4.23 1.92 -16.73
CA TYR A 66 -3.75 1.83 -18.11
C TYR A 66 -3.91 3.12 -18.95
N GLN A 67 -4.74 4.07 -18.51
CA GLN A 67 -5.00 5.33 -19.21
C GLN A 67 -3.85 6.35 -19.17
N LEU A 68 -2.76 6.10 -18.42
CA LEU A 68 -1.62 7.02 -18.32
C LEU A 68 -0.54 6.85 -19.42
N GLU A 69 -0.67 5.87 -20.33
CA GLU A 69 0.31 5.64 -21.41
C GLU A 69 0.28 6.68 -22.56
N ARG A 70 -0.52 7.74 -22.46
CA ARG A 70 -0.75 8.71 -23.56
C ARG A 70 -0.44 10.17 -23.23
N VAL A 71 0.39 10.45 -22.23
CA VAL A 71 0.95 11.80 -22.09
C VAL A 71 2.20 11.91 -22.94
N SER A 72 2.02 12.23 -24.22
CA SER A 72 3.11 12.71 -25.06
C SER A 72 3.48 14.11 -24.58
N CYS A 73 4.67 14.27 -24.00
CA CYS A 73 5.25 15.60 -23.79
C CYS A 73 5.51 16.22 -25.17
N ASN A 74 4.76 17.26 -25.53
CA ASN A 74 5.11 18.19 -26.60
C ASN A 74 6.14 19.20 -26.09
#